data_AF-A0AAU1X213-F1
#
_entry.id   AF-A0AAU1X213-F1
#
_cell.length_a   1.000
_cell.length_b   1.000
_cell.length_c   1.000
_cell.angle_alpha   90.00
_cell.angle_beta   90.00
_cell.angle_gamma   90.00
#
_symmetry.space_group_name_H-M   'P 1'
#
loop_
_entity.id
_entity.type
_entity.pdbx_description
1 polymer ?
#
loop_
_entity_poly.entity_id
_entity_poly.type
_entity_poly.pdbx_seq_one_letter_code
_entity_poly.pdbx_strand_id
1 'polypeptide(L)' 'MTMLATPERVPSYGKAPDQLIWHKPVGQVVEEFQPIACSDEGIVFPPPKREVPLGLDKPNESWCTDCLVLIRSKPTTEQ' A
#
# COMPACT_ATOMS: atom_id res chain seq x y z
N MET A 1 10.29 -3.63 11.50
CA MET A 1 9.00 -2.94 11.66
C MET A 1 8.12 -3.32 10.48
N THR A 2 6.93 -3.83 10.75
CA THR A 2 5.90 -4.13 9.74
C THR A 2 4.76 -3.13 9.86
N MET A 3 3.97 -3.01 8.79
CA MET A 3 2.76 -2.21 8.75
C MET A 3 1.67 -2.96 8.00
N LEU A 4 0.43 -2.83 8.47
CA LEU A 4 -0.73 -3.26 7.70
C LEU A 4 -0.85 -2.43 6.42
N ALA A 5 -0.85 -3.09 5.26
CA ALA A 5 -0.85 -2.48 3.94
C ALA A 5 -1.88 -3.13 3.01
N THR A 6 -2.36 -2.40 2.02
CA THR A 6 -3.13 -2.94 0.89
C THR A 6 -2.28 -2.87 -0.39
N PRO A 7 -2.29 -3.91 -1.25
CA PRO A 7 -1.50 -3.88 -2.47
C PRO A 7 -2.27 -3.32 -3.66
N GLU A 8 -1.60 -2.49 -4.45
CA GLU A 8 -1.99 -2.12 -5.81
C GLU A 8 -1.12 -2.91 -6.80
N ARG A 9 -1.76 -3.58 -7.77
CA ARG A 9 -1.05 -4.27 -8.86
C ARG A 9 -0.97 -3.34 -10.05
N VAL A 10 0.23 -2.92 -10.42
CA VAL A 10 0.49 -2.12 -11.60
C VAL A 10 0.95 -3.05 -12.73
N PRO A 11 0.12 -3.26 -13.78
CA PRO A 11 0.49 -4.10 -14.90
C PRO A 11 1.69 -3.55 -15.63
N SER A 12 2.66 -4.40 -15.95
CA SER A 12 3.73 -4.04 -16.86
C SER A 12 3.31 -4.45 -18.28
N TYR A 13 3.02 -3.47 -19.14
CA TYR A 13 2.61 -3.68 -20.53
C TYR A 13 3.79 -4.12 -21.42
N GLY A 14 4.53 -5.18 -21.06
CA GLY A 14 5.72 -5.63 -21.79
C GLY A 14 6.45 -6.85 -21.20
N LYS A 15 7.79 -6.86 -21.27
CA LYS A 15 8.66 -7.96 -20.80
C LYS A 15 8.98 -7.93 -19.30
N ALA A 16 8.62 -6.86 -18.59
CA ALA A 16 8.84 -6.78 -17.15
C ALA A 16 7.65 -7.39 -16.39
N PRO A 17 7.88 -8.00 -15.22
CA PRO A 17 6.81 -8.48 -14.37
C PRO A 17 6.00 -7.29 -13.80
N ASP A 18 4.74 -7.55 -13.48
CA ASP A 18 3.88 -6.60 -12.78
C ASP A 18 4.51 -6.14 -11.47
N GLN A 19 4.33 -4.86 -11.16
CA GLN A 19 4.79 -4.28 -9.90
C GLN A 19 3.68 -4.36 -8.87
N LEU A 20 4.04 -4.71 -7.64
CA LEU A 20 3.17 -4.65 -6.49
C LEU A 20 3.56 -3.43 -5.66
N ILE A 21 2.68 -2.45 -5.58
CA ILE A 21 2.90 -1.24 -4.78
C ILE A 21 2.08 -1.37 -3.49
N TRP A 22 2.74 -1.22 -2.35
CA TRP A 22 2.09 -1.28 -1.05
C TRP A 22 1.67 0.11 -0.59
N HIS A 23 0.39 0.25 -0.24
CA HIS A 23 -0.18 1.50 0.26
C HIS A 23 -0.63 1.36 1.71
N LYS A 24 -0.51 2.46 2.45
CA LYS A 24 -1.07 2.55 3.80
C LYS A 24 -2.59 2.71 3.70
N PRO A 25 -3.41 1.75 4.16
CA PRO A 25 -4.85 1.91 4.19
C PRO A 25 -5.23 2.99 5.21
N VAL A 26 -6.30 3.73 4.92
CA VAL A 26 -6.95 4.62 5.88
C VAL A 26 -8.43 4.25 5.99
N GLY A 27 -8.97 4.26 7.21
CA GLY A 27 -10.35 3.88 7.45
C GLY A 27 -10.70 2.43 7.07
N GLN A 28 -12.00 2.18 6.96
CA GLN A 28 -12.57 0.90 6.56
C GLN A 28 -12.73 0.79 5.04
N VAL A 29 -12.88 -0.43 4.54
CA VAL A 29 -13.30 -0.67 3.14
C VAL A 29 -14.71 -0.11 2.98
N VAL A 30 -14.95 0.62 1.89
CA VAL A 30 -16.26 1.16 1.53
C VAL A 30 -16.63 0.54 0.19
N GLU A 31 -17.67 -0.30 0.18
CA GLU A 31 -18.08 -1.06 -0.99
C GLU A 31 -16.91 -1.85 -1.60
N GLU A 32 -16.48 -1.48 -2.81
CA GLU A 32 -15.40 -2.10 -3.55
C GLU A 32 -14.10 -1.30 -3.44
N PHE A 33 -14.01 -0.30 -2.58
CA PHE A 33 -12.88 0.63 -2.48
C PHE A 33 -12.19 0.52 -1.11
N GLN A 34 -10.86 0.47 -1.11
CA GLN A 34 -10.04 0.69 0.08
C GLN A 34 -9.43 2.08 0.03
N PRO A 35 -9.82 3.01 0.91
CA PRO A 35 -9.15 4.29 1.01
C PRO A 35 -7.69 4.12 1.41
N ILE A 36 -6.80 4.94 0.84
CA ILE A 36 -5.35 4.89 1.08
C ILE A 36 -4.82 6.27 1.44
N ALA A 37 -3.72 6.33 2.17
CA ALA A 37 -3.21 7.60 2.71
C ALA A 37 -2.72 8.58 1.63
N CYS A 38 -2.44 8.12 0.41
CA CYS A 38 -1.91 8.94 -0.69
C CYS A 38 -2.96 9.34 -1.73
N SER A 39 -4.22 8.92 -1.60
CA SER A 39 -5.28 9.23 -2.57
C SER A 39 -6.66 9.21 -1.91
N ASP A 40 -7.50 10.17 -2.28
CA ASP A 40 -8.90 10.25 -1.86
C ASP A 40 -9.81 9.25 -2.60
N GLU A 41 -9.37 8.71 -3.74
CA GLU A 41 -10.14 7.72 -4.52
C GLU A 41 -9.94 6.27 -4.01
N GLY A 42 -8.80 5.98 -3.38
CA GLY A 42 -8.48 4.64 -2.88
C GLY A 42 -8.09 3.62 -3.96
N ILE A 43 -8.02 2.35 -3.55
CA ILE A 43 -7.80 1.19 -4.43
C ILE A 43 -9.15 0.50 -4.67
N VAL A 44 -9.54 0.36 -5.93
CA VAL A 44 -10.73 -0.39 -6.34
C VAL A 44 -10.45 -1.89 -6.35
N PHE A 45 -11.42 -2.70 -5.93
CA PHE A 45 -11.30 -4.14 -5.71
C PHE A 45 -10.05 -4.51 -4.91
N PRO A 46 -9.86 -3.91 -3.72
CA PRO A 46 -8.63 -4.02 -2.98
C PRO A 46 -8.40 -5.49 -2.57
N PRO A 47 -7.21 -6.03 -2.82
CA PRO A 47 -6.84 -7.31 -2.26
C PRO A 47 -6.84 -7.24 -0.72
N PRO A 48 -6.94 -8.39 -0.02
CA PRO A 48 -6.85 -8.42 1.43
C PRO A 48 -5.58 -7.74 1.95
N LYS A 49 -5.74 -6.97 3.04
CA LYS A 49 -4.63 -6.31 3.72
C LYS A 49 -3.63 -7.34 4.27
N ARG A 50 -2.36 -6.96 4.35
CA ARG A 50 -1.28 -7.82 4.89
C ARG A 50 -0.33 -7.02 5.76
N GLU A 51 0.28 -7.68 6.72
CA GLU A 51 1.45 -7.15 7.43
C GLU A 51 2.66 -7.17 6.49
N VAL A 52 3.23 -6.00 6.21
CA VAL A 52 4.30 -5.82 5.23
C VAL A 52 5.51 -5.14 5.89
N PRO A 53 6.72 -5.68 5.74
CA PRO A 53 7.94 -5.02 6.20
C PRO A 53 8.16 -3.65 5.54
N LEU A 54 8.62 -2.65 6.31
CA LEU A 54 8.97 -1.34 5.76
C LEU A 54 10.25 -1.33 4.92
N GLY A 55 11.10 -2.34 5.10
CA GLY A 55 12.21 -2.64 4.21
C GLY A 55 11.84 -3.87 3.39
N LEU A 56 11.51 -3.66 2.12
CA LEU A 56 11.22 -4.73 1.18
C LEU A 56 12.53 -5.19 0.53
N ASP A 57 12.70 -6.51 0.46
CA ASP A 57 13.83 -7.20 -0.16
C ASP A 57 13.40 -7.96 -1.44
N LYS A 58 12.09 -8.08 -1.67
CA LYS A 58 11.54 -8.80 -2.81
C LYS A 58 11.60 -7.98 -4.09
N PRO A 59 12.01 -8.58 -5.22
CA PRO A 59 11.96 -7.91 -6.51
C PRO A 59 10.51 -7.65 -6.92
N ASN A 60 10.26 -6.49 -7.53
CA ASN A 60 8.95 -6.05 -8.02
C ASN A 60 7.91 -5.72 -6.93
N GLU A 61 8.33 -5.66 -5.68
CA GLU A 61 7.54 -5.09 -4.60
C GLU A 61 8.16 -3.77 -4.15
N SER A 62 7.35 -2.73 -4.02
CA SER A 62 7.79 -1.46 -3.46
C SER A 62 6.71 -0.84 -2.60
N TRP A 63 7.08 0.07 -1.70
CA TRP A 63 6.11 0.91 -1.03
C TRP A 63 5.81 2.13 -1.91
N CYS A 64 4.55 2.57 -1.91
CA CYS A 64 4.23 3.92 -2.38
C CYS A 64 5.05 4.94 -1.57
N THR A 65 5.81 5.80 -2.26
CA THR A 65 6.73 6.75 -1.63
C THR A 65 6.04 7.64 -0.60
N ASP A 66 4.88 8.21 -0.93
CA ASP A 66 4.14 9.10 -0.04
C ASP A 66 3.61 8.35 1.19
N CYS A 67 3.08 7.14 0.98
CA CYS A 67 2.66 6.28 2.09
C CYS A 67 3.84 5.95 3.01
N LEU A 68 5.02 5.63 2.46
CA LEU A 68 6.21 5.30 3.24
C LEU A 68 6.72 6.49 4.05
N VAL A 69 6.70 7.70 3.47
CA VAL A 69 7.04 8.94 4.18
C VAL A 69 6.06 9.14 5.35
N LEU A 70 4.76 9.02 5.11
CA LEU A 70 3.74 9.17 6.16
C LEU A 70 3.86 8.13 7.29
N ILE A 71 4.28 6.91 6.97
CA ILE A 71 4.55 5.87 7.97
C ILE A 71 5.76 6.26 8.83
N ARG A 72 6.86 6.68 8.19
CA ARG A 72 8.12 7.00 8.87
C ARG A 72 8.05 8.30 9.69
N SER A 73 7.19 9.23 9.29
CA SER A 73 7.01 10.53 9.97
C SER A 73 6.12 10.47 11.21
N LYS A 74 5.44 9.35 11.50
CA LYS A 74 4.60 9.21 12.70
C LYS A 74 5.29 8.36 13.77
N PRO A 75 5.62 8.90 14.97
CA PRO A 75 5.58 8.08 16.17
C PRO A 75 4.12 7.72 16.43
N THR A 76 3.85 6.46 16.73
CA THR A 76 2.51 5.88 16.97
C THR A 76 1.56 6.85 17.67
N THR A 77 0.49 7.27 17.00
CA THR A 77 -0.71 7.80 17.66
C THR A 77 -1.90 7.30 16.87
N GLU A 78 -2.33 6.10 17.24
CA GLU A 78 -3.70 5.66 17.08
C GLU A 78 -4.52 6.42 18.13
N GLN A 79 -5.59 7.08 17.70
CA GLN A 79 -6.68 7.57 18.55
C GLN A 79 -7.82 6.56 18.47
#